data_AF-A0A3A8JL09-F1
#
_entry.id   AF-A0A3A8JL09-F1
#
_cell.length_a   1.000
_cell.length_b   1.000
_cell.length_c   1.000
_cell.angle_alpha   90.00
_cell.angle_beta   90.00
_cell.angle_gamma   90.00
#
_symmetry.space_group_name_H-M   'P 1'
#
loop_
_entity.id
_entity.type
_entity.pdbx_description
1 polymer ?
#
loop_
_entity_poly.entity_id
_entity_poly.type
_entity_poly.pdbx_seq_one_letter_code
_entity_poly.pdbx_strand_id
1 'polypeptide(L)'
;MKRPLLALGALLALGACTGDSDPGPLPDVDLVDAGTRTDAGTSDAGASDAGTDVDADAGADAGSRPVDPFADRVTAYRFGDQAGFGQDRFPEVVLGPPVGAGQFAGSLDVLSLGRGGSITLEFTGLFAVDGPGVDLLVFENAFQKLGGDIFAETASVSVSDDGVLWFDFPCASTDKDGGYPGCAGTHPVLSAPDNGVSPTDPAVAGGDGFDLADVGLPRARFVRLTDTGLNSYGGTSGGFDLDALSVVNGQLPDGGVP
;
A
#
# COMPACT_ATOMS: atom_id res chain seq x y z
N MET A 1 14.40 49.61 -22.61
CA MET A 1 14.14 50.24 -21.29
C MET A 1 13.70 49.14 -20.34
N LYS A 2 14.49 48.91 -19.29
CA LYS A 2 14.26 47.89 -18.26
C LYS A 2 13.35 48.45 -17.18
N ARG A 3 12.34 47.70 -16.75
CA ARG A 3 11.74 47.78 -15.41
C ARG A 3 11.32 46.37 -14.97
N PRO A 4 12.06 45.74 -14.03
CA PRO A 4 11.63 44.53 -13.31
C PRO A 4 10.90 44.94 -12.01
N LEU A 5 10.70 43.98 -11.10
CA LEU A 5 10.04 44.00 -9.76
C LEU A 5 8.59 43.46 -9.81
N LEU A 6 8.15 42.50 -8.98
CA LEU A 6 8.66 41.97 -7.71
C LEU A 6 8.30 40.48 -7.58
N ALA A 7 9.28 39.65 -7.21
CA ALA A 7 9.06 38.33 -6.63
C ALA A 7 8.73 38.50 -5.15
N LEU A 8 7.60 37.93 -4.70
CA LEU A 8 7.22 37.89 -3.29
C LEU A 8 7.70 36.56 -2.71
N GLY A 9 8.89 36.58 -2.12
CA GLY A 9 9.41 35.46 -1.31
C GLY A 9 8.81 35.53 0.09
N ALA A 10 8.01 34.55 0.46
CA ALA A 10 7.60 34.33 1.84
C ALA A 10 8.65 33.44 2.53
N LEU A 11 9.47 34.07 3.37
CA LEU A 11 10.46 33.43 4.23
C LEU A 11 9.77 33.13 5.57
N LEU A 12 9.38 31.88 5.83
CA LEU A 12 8.98 31.46 7.19
C LEU A 12 10.23 31.10 7.99
N ALA A 13 10.58 31.97 8.94
CA ALA A 13 11.54 31.67 10.00
C ALA A 13 10.78 31.06 11.19
N LEU A 14 10.96 29.76 11.41
CA LEU A 14 10.57 29.10 12.66
C LEU A 14 11.76 29.18 13.63
N GLY A 15 11.53 29.88 14.75
CA GLY A 15 12.49 30.04 15.82
C GLY A 15 12.75 28.73 16.56
N ALA A 16 14.03 28.46 16.81
CA ALA A 16 14.49 27.42 17.71
C ALA A 16 14.23 27.86 19.17
N CYS A 17 13.47 27.06 19.91
CA CYS A 17 13.46 27.10 21.37
C CYS A 17 14.27 25.91 21.87
N THR A 18 15.49 26.18 22.32
CA THR A 18 16.30 25.30 23.16
C THR A 18 15.69 25.26 24.56
N GLY A 19 15.39 24.05 25.06
CA GLY A 19 14.89 23.83 26.42
C GLY A 19 15.28 22.44 26.89
N ASP A 20 16.51 22.34 27.38
CA ASP A 20 17.07 21.20 28.09
C ASP A 20 16.55 21.20 29.53
N SER A 21 16.04 20.08 30.04
CA SER A 21 15.77 19.87 31.48
C SER A 21 15.75 18.37 31.78
N ASP A 22 16.83 17.92 32.43
CA ASP A 22 17.06 16.55 32.94
C ASP A 22 15.96 16.05 33.89
N PRO A 23 15.75 14.72 34.00
CA PRO A 23 14.80 14.11 34.92
C PRO A 23 15.37 13.99 36.35
N GLY A 24 14.57 14.41 37.34
CA GLY A 24 14.86 14.21 38.77
C GLY A 24 14.55 12.79 39.28
N PRO A 25 15.12 12.38 40.44
CA PRO A 25 15.17 11.00 40.88
C PRO A 25 13.87 10.50 41.54
N LEU A 26 13.59 9.21 41.37
CA LEU A 26 12.53 8.47 42.06
C LEU A 26 12.94 8.13 43.51
N PRO A 27 11.99 8.10 44.48
CA PRO A 27 12.27 7.60 45.82
C PRO A 27 12.10 6.06 45.92
N ASP A 28 13.08 5.43 46.57
CA ASP A 28 13.05 4.06 47.10
C ASP A 28 12.13 3.95 48.32
N VAL A 29 11.34 2.87 48.42
CA VAL A 29 10.94 2.27 49.72
C VAL A 29 10.59 0.77 49.58
N ASP A 30 11.53 -0.03 50.09
CA ASP A 30 11.44 -1.19 51.01
C ASP A 30 10.52 -2.41 50.77
N LEU A 31 11.23 -3.54 50.57
CA LEU A 31 10.85 -4.93 50.77
C LEU A 31 11.01 -5.36 52.24
N VAL A 32 10.00 -6.02 52.83
CA VAL A 32 10.07 -7.11 53.86
C VAL A 32 8.62 -7.53 54.24
N ASP A 33 8.22 -8.75 54.64
CA ASP A 33 8.86 -10.03 54.99
C ASP A 33 7.81 -11.18 55.06
N ALA A 34 8.31 -12.39 54.83
CA ALA A 34 7.95 -13.76 55.26
C ALA A 34 6.54 -14.26 55.63
N GLY A 35 6.31 -15.49 55.15
CA GLY A 35 5.66 -16.59 55.91
C GLY A 35 5.31 -17.80 55.02
N THR A 36 6.21 -18.77 54.82
CA THR A 36 6.19 -20.16 55.40
C THR A 36 4.87 -20.94 55.16
N ARG A 37 4.80 -22.21 54.73
CA ARG A 37 5.68 -23.40 54.75
C ARG A 37 4.89 -24.56 54.05
N THR A 38 5.60 -25.49 53.38
CA THR A 38 5.38 -26.98 53.27
C THR A 38 3.99 -27.54 52.90
N ASP A 39 3.77 -28.61 52.14
CA ASP A 39 4.50 -29.86 51.95
C ASP A 39 3.83 -30.74 50.86
N ALA A 40 4.53 -31.81 50.46
CA ALA A 40 4.07 -33.03 49.76
C ALA A 40 3.59 -32.91 48.29
N GLY A 41 3.94 -33.80 47.37
CA GLY A 41 4.61 -35.09 47.45
C GLY A 41 4.34 -35.85 46.13
N THR A 42 5.42 -36.37 45.55
CA THR A 42 5.59 -37.39 44.51
C THR A 42 4.36 -38.20 44.03
N SER A 43 4.25 -38.46 42.73
CA SER A 43 4.42 -39.83 42.18
C SER A 43 4.48 -39.86 40.65
N ASP A 44 5.36 -40.74 40.21
CA ASP A 44 5.72 -41.14 38.86
C ASP A 44 4.94 -42.41 38.47
N ALA A 45 4.88 -42.70 37.16
CA ALA A 45 4.72 -43.99 36.47
C ALA A 45 3.55 -44.10 35.47
N GLY A 46 3.89 -44.54 34.25
CA GLY A 46 2.96 -45.26 33.37
C GLY A 46 3.27 -45.15 31.89
N ALA A 47 4.10 -46.06 31.37
CA ALA A 47 4.48 -46.19 29.96
C ALA A 47 3.53 -47.11 29.15
N SER A 48 3.78 -47.13 27.82
CA SER A 48 3.36 -48.11 26.77
C SER A 48 1.95 -47.97 26.19
N ASP A 49 1.62 -48.37 24.96
CA ASP A 49 2.24 -48.62 23.64
C ASP A 49 1.06 -49.14 22.76
N ALA A 50 1.25 -49.18 21.44
CA ALA A 50 0.45 -49.84 20.41
C ALA A 50 -0.75 -49.08 19.83
N GLY A 51 -0.67 -48.91 18.51
CA GLY A 51 -1.58 -48.13 17.69
C GLY A 51 -2.74 -48.89 17.07
N THR A 52 -3.46 -48.18 16.21
CA THR A 52 -4.35 -48.73 15.19
C THR A 52 -4.43 -47.71 14.06
N ASP A 53 -3.99 -48.14 12.87
CA ASP A 53 -4.36 -47.53 11.60
C ASP A 53 -5.89 -47.55 11.46
N VAL A 54 -6.48 -46.37 11.30
CA VAL A 54 -7.77 -46.20 10.64
C VAL A 54 -7.66 -44.98 9.74
N ASP A 55 -7.93 -45.22 8.47
CA ASP A 55 -8.04 -44.21 7.42
C ASP A 55 -8.90 -43.03 7.89
N ALA A 56 -8.25 -41.91 8.17
CA ALA A 56 -8.89 -40.61 8.18
C ALA A 56 -8.42 -39.92 6.91
N ASP A 57 -9.32 -39.92 5.93
CA ASP A 57 -9.40 -38.90 4.89
C ASP A 57 -9.08 -37.55 5.53
N ALA A 58 -7.82 -37.11 5.38
CA ALA A 58 -7.37 -35.80 5.78
C ALA A 58 -8.00 -34.84 4.78
N GLY A 59 -9.30 -34.59 4.97
CA GLY A 59 -9.93 -33.38 4.51
C GLY A 59 -9.03 -32.26 5.00
N ALA A 60 -8.27 -31.70 4.05
CA ALA A 60 -7.40 -30.60 4.32
C ALA A 60 -8.28 -29.54 4.99
N ASP A 61 -8.00 -29.27 6.26
CA ASP A 61 -8.48 -28.06 6.89
C ASP A 61 -8.09 -26.92 5.95
N ALA A 62 -9.06 -26.42 5.19
CA ALA A 62 -8.96 -25.22 4.39
C ALA A 62 -8.97 -24.02 5.33
N GLY A 63 -8.07 -24.05 6.32
CA GLY A 63 -7.84 -22.95 7.22
C GLY A 63 -7.38 -21.75 6.41
N SER A 64 -7.97 -20.58 6.72
CA SER A 64 -7.52 -19.29 6.22
C SER A 64 -6.00 -19.20 6.38
N ARG A 65 -5.29 -18.93 5.29
CA ARG A 65 -3.84 -18.73 5.34
C ARG A 65 -3.59 -17.23 5.45
N PRO A 66 -2.87 -16.77 6.49
CA PRO A 66 -2.51 -15.36 6.59
C PRO A 66 -1.69 -14.97 5.35
N VAL A 67 -2.30 -14.16 4.50
CA VAL A 67 -1.68 -13.52 3.35
C VAL A 67 -2.13 -12.06 3.39
N ASP A 68 -1.19 -11.15 3.20
CA ASP A 68 -1.55 -9.75 3.02
C ASP A 68 -2.04 -9.51 1.57
N PRO A 69 -2.84 -8.47 1.34
CA PRO A 69 -3.41 -8.21 0.02
C PRO A 69 -2.48 -7.40 -0.89
N PHE A 70 -1.21 -7.18 -0.52
CA PHE A 70 -0.33 -6.24 -1.20
C PHE A 70 0.56 -6.91 -2.24
N ALA A 71 1.18 -6.09 -3.09
CA ALA A 71 2.13 -6.59 -4.07
C ALA A 71 3.37 -7.18 -3.38
N ASP A 72 3.84 -8.33 -3.86
CA ASP A 72 4.97 -9.03 -3.25
C ASP A 72 6.32 -8.65 -3.88
N ARG A 73 6.31 -8.27 -5.18
CA ARG A 73 7.54 -8.10 -5.97
C ARG A 73 7.40 -7.02 -7.02
N VAL A 74 8.50 -6.31 -7.28
CA VAL A 74 8.68 -5.53 -8.50
C VAL A 74 9.43 -6.37 -9.53
N THR A 75 8.83 -6.58 -10.70
CA THR A 75 9.40 -7.45 -11.76
C THR A 75 10.00 -6.68 -12.93
N ALA A 76 9.56 -5.44 -13.14
CA ALA A 76 10.14 -4.53 -14.13
C ALA A 76 9.89 -3.08 -13.72
N TYR A 77 10.81 -2.19 -14.09
CA TYR A 77 10.62 -0.75 -13.91
C TYR A 77 11.46 0.04 -14.92
N ARG A 78 11.02 1.27 -15.17
CA ARG A 78 11.75 2.30 -15.91
C ARG A 78 11.40 3.64 -15.29
N PHE A 79 12.36 4.29 -14.64
CA PHE A 79 12.17 5.66 -14.18
C PHE A 79 12.20 6.62 -15.36
N GLY A 80 11.22 7.52 -15.39
CA GLY A 80 11.14 8.63 -16.32
C GLY A 80 11.95 9.84 -15.86
N ASP A 81 11.93 10.90 -16.67
CA ASP A 81 12.57 12.16 -16.31
C ASP A 81 11.95 12.73 -15.02
N GLN A 82 12.79 13.28 -14.15
CA GLN A 82 12.38 13.89 -12.86
C GLN A 82 11.77 12.91 -11.84
N ALA A 83 11.99 11.61 -12.03
CA ALA A 83 11.89 10.63 -10.95
C ALA A 83 13.02 10.83 -9.92
N GLY A 84 12.92 10.17 -8.77
CA GLY A 84 13.99 10.10 -7.77
C GLY A 84 13.52 10.00 -6.32
N PHE A 85 12.34 10.54 -6.00
CA PHE A 85 11.76 10.44 -4.67
C PHE A 85 11.34 8.98 -4.38
N GLY A 86 11.66 8.50 -3.19
CA GLY A 86 11.39 7.12 -2.75
C GLY A 86 12.36 6.05 -3.27
N GLN A 87 13.26 6.37 -4.20
CA GLN A 87 14.18 5.38 -4.78
C GLN A 87 15.20 4.82 -3.76
N ASP A 88 15.46 5.53 -2.68
CA ASP A 88 16.31 5.06 -1.57
C ASP A 88 15.63 4.00 -0.69
N ARG A 89 14.30 3.88 -0.77
CA ARG A 89 13.47 2.86 -0.09
C ARG A 89 12.90 1.83 -1.07
N PHE A 90 13.32 1.85 -2.33
CA PHE A 90 12.83 0.95 -3.36
C PHE A 90 13.56 -0.41 -3.32
N PRO A 91 12.85 -1.55 -3.42
CA PRO A 91 11.42 -1.68 -3.77
C PRO A 91 10.43 -1.64 -2.60
N GLU A 92 10.88 -1.65 -1.35
CA GLU A 92 10.02 -1.89 -0.18
C GLU A 92 8.91 -0.85 -0.02
N VAL A 93 9.14 0.40 -0.44
CA VAL A 93 8.17 1.51 -0.40
C VAL A 93 6.89 1.24 -1.21
N VAL A 94 6.85 0.24 -2.10
CA VAL A 94 5.65 -0.09 -2.91
C VAL A 94 5.08 -1.50 -2.68
N LEU A 95 5.60 -2.23 -1.69
CA LEU A 95 5.24 -3.64 -1.42
C LEU A 95 4.48 -3.83 -0.10
N GLY A 96 4.01 -2.74 0.50
CA GLY A 96 3.34 -2.73 1.80
C GLY A 96 1.90 -2.21 1.73
N PRO A 97 1.26 -2.04 2.90
CA PRO A 97 -0.01 -1.33 2.98
C PRO A 97 0.14 0.12 2.48
N PRO A 98 -0.92 0.73 1.94
CA PRO A 98 -0.90 2.15 1.66
C PRO A 98 -0.67 2.94 2.96
N VAL A 99 0.08 4.03 2.87
CA VAL A 99 0.34 4.95 3.96
C VAL A 99 -0.24 6.32 3.61
N GLY A 100 -1.57 6.39 3.52
CA GLY A 100 -2.30 7.61 3.17
C GLY A 100 -2.21 8.71 4.22
N ALA A 101 -2.27 9.97 3.76
CA ALA A 101 -2.36 11.16 4.61
C ALA A 101 -3.78 11.77 4.65
N GLY A 102 -4.77 11.04 4.15
CA GLY A 102 -6.18 11.40 4.19
C GLY A 102 -6.60 12.35 3.06
N GLN A 103 -7.74 13.03 3.24
CA GLN A 103 -8.40 13.77 2.16
C GLN A 103 -7.58 14.94 1.59
N PHE A 104 -6.78 15.62 2.43
CA PHE A 104 -6.26 16.97 2.13
C PHE A 104 -4.74 17.05 2.07
N ALA A 105 -4.04 15.92 2.17
CA ALA A 105 -2.58 15.88 2.11
C ALA A 105 -2.11 14.60 1.43
N GLY A 106 -0.98 14.69 0.74
CA GLY A 106 -0.22 13.53 0.27
C GLY A 106 0.74 13.03 1.35
N SER A 107 0.98 11.72 1.33
CA SER A 107 2.04 11.03 2.05
C SER A 107 3.42 11.31 1.46
N LEU A 108 4.44 10.91 2.21
CA LEU A 108 5.83 10.87 1.75
C LEU A 108 6.32 9.42 1.57
N ASP A 109 5.46 8.42 1.77
CA ASP A 109 5.79 7.01 1.56
C ASP A 109 5.40 6.59 0.14
N VAL A 110 6.10 7.16 -0.84
CA VAL A 110 5.76 6.98 -2.25
C VAL A 110 7.02 6.86 -3.11
N LEU A 111 6.84 6.29 -4.30
CA LEU A 111 7.84 6.18 -5.36
C LEU A 111 7.40 6.98 -6.59
N SER A 112 8.09 8.09 -6.86
CA SER A 112 7.82 8.89 -8.06
C SER A 112 8.37 8.20 -9.31
N LEU A 113 7.48 7.94 -10.28
CA LEU A 113 7.85 7.27 -11.51
C LEU A 113 8.58 8.18 -12.50
N GLY A 114 8.41 9.50 -12.44
CA GLY A 114 8.91 10.43 -13.45
C GLY A 114 8.08 10.41 -14.74
N ARG A 115 8.35 11.37 -15.63
CA ARG A 115 7.63 11.52 -16.90
C ARG A 115 7.73 10.28 -17.76
N GLY A 116 6.58 9.64 -18.01
CA GLY A 116 6.50 8.40 -18.77
C GLY A 116 7.22 7.24 -18.09
N GLY A 117 7.50 7.32 -16.79
CA GLY A 117 8.01 6.19 -16.02
C GLY A 117 7.00 5.06 -15.92
N SER A 118 7.47 3.86 -15.63
CA SER A 118 6.61 2.68 -15.50
C SER A 118 7.16 1.71 -14.46
N ILE A 119 6.27 0.98 -13.81
CA ILE A 119 6.60 -0.09 -12.86
C ILE A 119 5.66 -1.27 -13.08
N THR A 120 6.14 -2.48 -12.87
CA THR A 120 5.35 -3.71 -12.89
C THR A 120 5.52 -4.44 -11.57
N LEU A 121 4.40 -4.63 -10.89
CA LEU A 121 4.29 -5.33 -9.62
C LEU A 121 3.65 -6.71 -9.85
N GLU A 122 4.03 -7.69 -9.02
CA GLU A 122 3.52 -9.06 -9.05
C GLU A 122 2.93 -9.42 -7.68
N PHE A 123 1.74 -10.02 -7.70
CA PHE A 123 1.16 -10.77 -6.60
C PHE A 123 1.52 -12.25 -6.75
N THR A 124 2.17 -12.79 -5.73
CA THR A 124 2.61 -14.18 -5.61
C THR A 124 1.85 -14.94 -4.52
N GLY A 125 1.42 -14.24 -3.47
CA GLY A 125 0.69 -14.81 -2.34
C GLY A 125 -0.84 -14.77 -2.50
N LEU A 126 -1.38 -13.72 -3.12
CA LEU A 126 -2.83 -13.55 -3.32
C LEU A 126 -3.12 -12.99 -4.71
N PHE A 127 -3.73 -13.77 -5.58
CA PHE A 127 -4.04 -13.32 -6.94
C PHE A 127 -5.35 -12.54 -6.96
N ALA A 128 -5.40 -11.42 -7.68
CA ALA A 128 -6.67 -10.74 -7.94
C ALA A 128 -7.50 -11.56 -8.93
N VAL A 129 -8.77 -11.74 -8.62
CA VAL A 129 -9.73 -12.49 -9.44
C VAL A 129 -10.96 -11.63 -9.71
N ASP A 130 -11.58 -11.83 -10.87
CA ASP A 130 -12.83 -11.18 -11.26
C ASP A 130 -13.94 -11.59 -10.29
N GLY A 131 -14.22 -10.69 -9.34
CA GLY A 131 -15.28 -10.79 -8.35
C GLY A 131 -16.32 -9.69 -8.53
N PRO A 132 -17.26 -9.54 -7.58
CA PRO A 132 -18.21 -8.44 -7.65
C PRO A 132 -17.52 -7.07 -7.51
N GLY A 133 -17.54 -6.28 -8.58
CA GLY A 133 -17.08 -4.88 -8.57
C GLY A 133 -15.55 -4.77 -8.59
N VAL A 134 -15.01 -3.76 -7.88
CA VAL A 134 -13.57 -3.51 -7.86
C VAL A 134 -12.81 -4.72 -7.31
N ASP A 135 -11.80 -5.19 -8.05
CA ASP A 135 -10.95 -6.31 -7.68
C ASP A 135 -9.56 -5.88 -7.22
N LEU A 136 -9.13 -4.69 -7.64
CA LEU A 136 -7.80 -4.12 -7.39
C LEU A 136 -7.92 -2.64 -7.03
N LEU A 137 -7.14 -2.19 -6.05
CA LEU A 137 -6.96 -0.77 -5.76
C LEU A 137 -5.52 -0.36 -6.05
N VAL A 138 -5.37 0.83 -6.63
CA VAL A 138 -4.09 1.49 -6.85
C VAL A 138 -4.03 2.73 -5.97
N PHE A 139 -3.01 2.81 -5.13
CA PHE A 139 -2.77 3.95 -4.25
C PHE A 139 -1.60 4.77 -4.79
N GLU A 140 -1.91 5.99 -5.21
CA GLU A 140 -0.93 6.99 -5.62
C GLU A 140 -0.61 7.86 -4.40
N ASN A 141 -0.80 9.16 -4.52
CA ASN A 141 -0.61 10.17 -3.50
C ASN A 141 -1.55 11.36 -3.70
N ALA A 142 -2.69 11.14 -4.36
CA ALA A 142 -3.61 12.20 -4.71
C ALA A 142 -4.22 12.82 -3.44
N PHE A 143 -4.59 14.09 -3.51
CA PHE A 143 -5.27 14.77 -2.40
C PHE A 143 -6.06 15.97 -2.88
N GLN A 144 -7.07 16.36 -2.13
CA GLN A 144 -7.85 17.56 -2.41
C GLN A 144 -7.09 18.82 -2.00
N LYS A 145 -6.84 19.71 -2.96
CA LYS A 145 -6.26 21.02 -2.72
C LYS A 145 -7.29 21.96 -2.08
N LEU A 146 -6.78 23.01 -1.44
CA LEU A 146 -7.58 24.18 -1.11
C LEU A 146 -8.25 24.71 -2.39
N GLY A 147 -9.58 24.80 -2.38
CA GLY A 147 -10.38 25.21 -3.54
C GLY A 147 -11.17 24.08 -4.19
N GLY A 148 -10.92 22.81 -3.84
CA GLY A 148 -11.75 21.67 -4.26
C GLY A 148 -11.14 20.76 -5.31
N ASP A 149 -10.18 21.25 -6.10
CA ASP A 149 -9.51 20.44 -7.12
C ASP A 149 -8.67 19.32 -6.51
N ILE A 150 -8.67 18.15 -7.14
CA ILE A 150 -7.70 17.11 -6.81
C ILE A 150 -6.32 17.46 -7.38
N PHE A 151 -5.29 17.26 -6.56
CA PHE A 151 -3.92 17.10 -7.02
C PHE A 151 -3.81 15.66 -7.50
N ALA A 152 -3.93 15.50 -8.81
CA ALA A 152 -3.96 14.20 -9.47
C ALA A 152 -2.72 14.08 -10.34
N GLU A 153 -1.97 13.00 -10.16
CA GLU A 153 -0.90 12.59 -11.06
C GLU A 153 -1.28 11.22 -11.60
N THR A 154 -1.61 11.17 -12.88
CA THR A 154 -2.30 10.04 -13.50
C THR A 154 -1.34 8.97 -14.01
N ALA A 155 -1.74 7.70 -13.88
CA ALA A 155 -1.13 6.57 -14.58
C ALA A 155 -2.17 5.75 -15.33
N SER A 156 -1.76 5.18 -16.47
CA SER A 156 -2.50 4.09 -17.12
C SER A 156 -2.20 2.77 -16.42
N VAL A 157 -3.21 1.92 -16.29
CA VAL A 157 -3.11 0.61 -15.64
C VAL A 157 -3.27 -0.50 -16.67
N SER A 158 -2.33 -1.44 -16.69
CA SER A 158 -2.43 -2.70 -17.41
C SER A 158 -2.37 -3.86 -16.44
N VAL A 159 -3.12 -4.93 -16.69
CA VAL A 159 -3.09 -6.18 -15.91
C VAL A 159 -2.72 -7.37 -16.77
N SER A 160 -2.13 -8.38 -16.15
CA SER A 160 -1.74 -9.63 -16.81
C SER A 160 -1.76 -10.81 -15.84
N ASP A 161 -2.06 -12.00 -16.35
CA ASP A 161 -1.96 -13.25 -15.59
C ASP A 161 -0.58 -13.92 -15.72
N ASP A 162 0.06 -13.76 -16.89
CA ASP A 162 1.28 -14.47 -17.27
C ASP A 162 2.52 -13.56 -17.42
N GLY A 163 2.34 -12.25 -17.32
CA GLY A 163 3.37 -11.23 -17.52
C GLY A 163 3.73 -10.99 -19.00
N VAL A 164 3.07 -11.66 -19.93
CA VAL A 164 3.33 -11.61 -21.37
C VAL A 164 2.18 -10.96 -22.12
N LEU A 165 0.95 -11.43 -21.90
CA LEU A 165 -0.26 -10.84 -22.47
C LEU A 165 -0.81 -9.80 -21.51
N TRP A 166 -0.97 -8.57 -21.98
CA TRP A 166 -1.40 -7.42 -21.18
C TRP A 166 -2.76 -6.92 -21.65
N PHE A 167 -3.59 -6.55 -20.68
CA PHE A 167 -4.91 -5.97 -20.89
C PHE A 167 -4.93 -4.59 -20.25
N ASP A 168 -5.23 -3.57 -21.06
CA ASP A 168 -5.18 -2.17 -20.63
C ASP A 168 -6.57 -1.70 -20.20
N PHE A 169 -6.66 -1.09 -19.02
CA PHE A 169 -7.83 -0.31 -18.66
C PHE A 169 -7.87 0.99 -19.47
N PRO A 170 -9.02 1.39 -20.03
CA PRO A 170 -9.16 2.69 -20.66
C PRO A 170 -8.88 3.81 -19.65
N CYS A 171 -7.93 4.70 -19.97
CA CYS A 171 -7.60 5.86 -19.13
C CYS A 171 -7.72 7.14 -19.96
N ALA A 172 -8.66 8.00 -19.58
CA ALA A 172 -8.91 9.30 -20.21
C ALA A 172 -8.04 10.41 -19.60
N SER A 173 -6.72 10.27 -19.71
CA SER A 173 -5.73 11.16 -19.05
C SER A 173 -5.77 12.63 -19.47
N THR A 174 -6.48 12.96 -20.56
CA THR A 174 -6.71 14.35 -21.00
C THR A 174 -8.02 14.95 -20.50
N ASP A 175 -8.93 14.15 -19.93
CA ASP A 175 -10.26 14.60 -19.48
C ASP A 175 -10.23 15.09 -18.03
N LYS A 176 -9.58 16.23 -17.82
CA LYS A 176 -9.47 16.85 -16.49
C LYS A 176 -10.83 17.20 -15.89
N ASP A 177 -11.75 17.72 -16.70
CA ASP A 177 -13.06 18.17 -16.23
C ASP A 177 -13.95 16.99 -15.83
N GLY A 178 -13.76 15.83 -16.46
CA GLY A 178 -14.36 14.55 -16.07
C GLY A 178 -13.65 13.82 -14.93
N GLY A 179 -12.53 14.35 -14.41
CA GLY A 179 -11.77 13.72 -13.33
C GLY A 179 -10.85 12.58 -13.76
N TYR A 180 -10.45 12.55 -15.04
CA TYR A 180 -9.60 11.51 -15.65
C TYR A 180 -10.16 10.08 -15.54
N PRO A 181 -11.39 9.80 -16.05
CA PRO A 181 -12.01 8.49 -15.91
C PRO A 181 -11.10 7.32 -16.32
N GLY A 182 -11.01 6.32 -15.44
CA GLY A 182 -10.26 5.08 -15.64
C GLY A 182 -8.74 5.18 -15.51
N CYS A 183 -8.21 6.34 -15.12
CA CYS A 183 -6.81 6.49 -14.72
C CYS A 183 -6.64 6.22 -13.22
N ALA A 184 -5.47 5.73 -12.81
CA ALA A 184 -5.07 5.78 -11.41
C ALA A 184 -4.55 7.18 -11.05
N GLY A 185 -4.50 7.52 -9.76
CA GLY A 185 -3.96 8.77 -9.23
C GLY A 185 -4.98 9.90 -9.19
N THR A 186 -6.26 9.59 -8.98
CA THR A 186 -7.36 10.58 -9.02
C THR A 186 -8.15 10.69 -7.72
N HIS A 187 -8.00 9.73 -6.81
CA HIS A 187 -8.69 9.72 -5.52
C HIS A 187 -7.72 9.78 -4.34
N PRO A 188 -8.03 10.57 -3.29
CA PRO A 188 -7.19 10.62 -2.11
C PRO A 188 -6.98 9.26 -1.45
N VAL A 189 -5.79 9.02 -0.90
CA VAL A 189 -5.46 7.79 -0.17
C VAL A 189 -5.85 7.97 1.29
N LEU A 190 -6.86 7.20 1.73
CA LEU A 190 -7.44 7.31 3.06
C LEU A 190 -6.99 6.19 4.01
N SER A 191 -6.66 5.02 3.48
CA SER A 191 -6.13 3.91 4.27
C SER A 191 -4.69 4.18 4.72
N ALA A 192 -4.42 3.87 5.99
CA ALA A 192 -3.08 3.84 6.57
C ALA A 192 -3.05 2.78 7.68
N PRO A 193 -1.88 2.19 8.02
CA PRO A 193 -1.79 1.08 8.96
C PRO A 193 -2.43 1.34 10.33
N ASP A 194 -2.36 2.59 10.81
CA ASP A 194 -2.73 2.95 12.18
C ASP A 194 -4.06 3.70 12.29
N ASN A 195 -4.85 3.81 11.21
CA ASN A 195 -6.08 4.60 11.21
C ASN A 195 -7.39 3.79 11.15
N GLY A 196 -7.29 2.46 11.05
CA GLY A 196 -8.44 1.55 11.04
C GLY A 196 -9.27 1.57 9.75
N VAL A 197 -8.82 2.26 8.70
CA VAL A 197 -9.46 2.25 7.38
C VAL A 197 -8.90 1.08 6.58
N SER A 198 -9.78 0.15 6.19
CA SER A 198 -9.37 -1.04 5.42
C SER A 198 -8.72 -0.65 4.09
N PRO A 199 -7.56 -1.23 3.73
CA PRO A 199 -6.93 -1.01 2.42
C PRO A 199 -7.57 -1.83 1.30
N THR A 200 -8.55 -2.68 1.60
CA THR A 200 -9.23 -3.55 0.62
C THR A 200 -10.72 -3.30 0.52
N ASP A 201 -11.24 -2.27 1.19
CA ASP A 201 -12.64 -1.85 1.04
C ASP A 201 -12.70 -0.62 0.11
N PRO A 202 -13.11 -0.78 -1.16
CA PRO A 202 -13.17 0.31 -2.13
C PRO A 202 -14.05 1.48 -1.70
N ALA A 203 -14.99 1.27 -0.76
CA ALA A 203 -15.88 2.33 -0.29
C ALA A 203 -15.20 3.29 0.69
N VAL A 204 -14.07 2.90 1.30
CA VAL A 204 -13.42 3.70 2.37
C VAL A 204 -11.90 3.85 2.20
N ALA A 205 -11.23 2.95 1.47
CA ALA A 205 -9.77 2.94 1.35
C ALA A 205 -9.22 4.21 0.69
N GLY A 206 -10.02 4.85 -0.17
CA GLY A 206 -9.51 5.81 -1.13
C GLY A 206 -8.78 5.10 -2.28
N GLY A 207 -7.91 5.83 -2.98
CA GLY A 207 -7.25 5.31 -4.17
C GLY A 207 -8.24 4.97 -5.30
N ASP A 208 -7.71 4.41 -6.38
CA ASP A 208 -8.45 4.18 -7.62
C ASP A 208 -8.72 2.69 -7.82
N GLY A 209 -10.00 2.34 -8.02
CA GLY A 209 -10.46 0.96 -8.17
C GLY A 209 -10.54 0.49 -9.61
N PHE A 210 -10.18 -0.78 -9.83
CA PHE A 210 -10.18 -1.46 -11.11
C PHE A 210 -10.89 -2.82 -11.01
N ASP A 211 -11.87 -3.04 -11.88
CA ASP A 211 -12.66 -4.27 -12.00
C ASP A 211 -12.15 -5.09 -13.20
N LEU A 212 -11.69 -6.32 -12.97
CA LEU A 212 -11.09 -7.13 -14.03
C LEU A 212 -12.11 -7.53 -15.11
N ALA A 213 -13.41 -7.52 -14.81
CA ALA A 213 -14.46 -7.76 -15.79
C ALA A 213 -14.47 -6.70 -16.90
N ASP A 214 -14.05 -5.45 -16.60
CA ASP A 214 -13.98 -4.36 -17.59
C ASP A 214 -12.98 -4.64 -18.72
N VAL A 215 -11.98 -5.48 -18.44
CA VAL A 215 -10.96 -5.90 -19.41
C VAL A 215 -11.08 -7.38 -19.80
N GLY A 216 -12.09 -8.08 -19.29
CA GLY A 216 -12.40 -9.48 -19.61
C GLY A 216 -11.35 -10.47 -19.10
N LEU A 217 -10.68 -10.16 -17.99
CA LEU A 217 -9.62 -10.99 -17.43
C LEU A 217 -10.11 -11.69 -16.15
N PRO A 218 -10.13 -13.03 -16.05
CA PRO A 218 -10.66 -13.70 -14.86
C PRO A 218 -9.71 -13.63 -13.65
N ARG A 219 -8.41 -13.38 -13.89
CA ARG A 219 -7.38 -13.33 -12.86
C ARG A 219 -6.21 -12.48 -13.31
N ALA A 220 -5.69 -11.64 -12.42
CA ALA A 220 -4.47 -10.87 -12.62
C ALA A 220 -3.43 -11.21 -11.54
N ARG A 221 -2.20 -11.43 -11.99
CA ARG A 221 -1.02 -11.60 -11.14
C ARG A 221 -0.06 -10.43 -11.24
N PHE A 222 -0.07 -9.73 -12.37
CA PHE A 222 0.80 -8.60 -12.62
C PHE A 222 -0.02 -7.35 -12.87
N VAL A 223 0.43 -6.25 -12.30
CA VAL A 223 -0.11 -4.91 -12.55
C VAL A 223 1.03 -4.04 -13.03
N ARG A 224 0.84 -3.39 -14.18
CA ARG A 224 1.78 -2.41 -14.72
C ARG A 224 1.14 -1.04 -14.68
N LEU A 225 1.84 -0.11 -14.04
CA LEU A 225 1.50 1.30 -14.00
C LEU A 225 2.45 2.06 -14.91
N THR A 226 1.93 3.00 -15.69
CA THR A 226 2.73 3.89 -16.54
C THR A 226 2.24 5.32 -16.36
N ASP A 227 3.14 6.21 -15.92
CA ASP A 227 2.89 7.65 -15.87
C ASP A 227 2.44 8.15 -17.24
N THR A 228 1.36 8.91 -17.29
CA THR A 228 0.72 9.31 -18.56
C THR A 228 1.54 10.31 -19.38
N GLY A 229 2.60 10.89 -18.81
CA GLY A 229 3.36 11.97 -19.43
C GLY A 229 2.70 13.35 -19.33
N LEU A 230 1.53 13.44 -18.67
CA LEU A 230 0.69 14.64 -18.59
C LEU A 230 0.58 15.23 -17.17
N ASN A 231 1.44 14.78 -16.25
CA ASN A 231 1.43 15.19 -14.85
C ASN A 231 2.28 16.43 -14.57
N SER A 232 2.45 16.77 -13.30
CA SER A 232 3.39 17.80 -12.89
C SER A 232 4.78 17.19 -12.79
N TYR A 233 5.82 17.94 -13.19
CA TYR A 233 7.18 17.43 -13.14
C TYR A 233 8.13 18.49 -12.62
N GLY A 234 8.64 18.27 -11.41
CA GLY A 234 9.51 19.19 -10.70
C GLY A 234 10.45 18.45 -9.76
N GLY A 235 11.71 18.88 -9.72
CA GLY A 235 12.72 18.25 -8.88
C GLY A 235 12.88 16.76 -9.19
N THR A 236 12.77 15.94 -8.15
CA THR A 236 12.88 14.47 -8.20
C THR A 236 11.56 13.77 -7.88
N SER A 237 10.47 14.51 -7.71
CA SER A 237 9.15 13.98 -7.35
C SER A 237 8.13 14.26 -8.46
N GLY A 238 8.54 14.05 -9.70
CA GLY A 238 7.66 14.28 -10.84
C GLY A 238 6.85 13.05 -11.21
N GLY A 239 5.61 13.24 -11.62
CA GLY A 239 4.77 12.19 -12.17
C GLY A 239 4.02 11.40 -11.11
N PHE A 240 3.47 10.26 -11.53
CA PHE A 240 2.72 9.35 -10.65
C PHE A 240 3.59 8.90 -9.46
N ASP A 241 3.12 9.15 -8.24
CA ASP A 241 3.77 8.82 -6.98
C ASP A 241 3.11 7.56 -6.39
N LEU A 242 3.62 6.37 -6.73
CA LEU A 242 3.05 5.10 -6.28
C LEU A 242 3.31 4.89 -4.77
N ASP A 243 2.24 4.70 -4.00
CA ASP A 243 2.27 4.23 -2.61
C ASP A 243 2.16 2.69 -2.59
N ALA A 244 1.01 2.14 -2.99
CA ALA A 244 0.75 0.71 -2.86
C ALA A 244 -0.24 0.17 -3.91
N LEU A 245 -0.35 -1.16 -3.95
CA LEU A 245 -1.45 -1.88 -4.59
C LEU A 245 -2.13 -2.78 -3.56
N SER A 246 -3.44 -2.97 -3.67
CA SER A 246 -4.14 -4.01 -2.90
C SER A 246 -5.11 -4.84 -3.75
N VAL A 247 -5.24 -6.10 -3.38
CA VAL A 247 -6.26 -7.02 -3.89
C VAL A 247 -7.52 -6.91 -3.03
N VAL A 248 -8.65 -6.66 -3.68
CA VAL A 248 -9.98 -6.61 -3.06
C VAL A 248 -10.65 -7.98 -3.13
N ASN A 249 -10.72 -8.54 -4.34
CA ASN A 249 -11.23 -9.88 -4.59
C ASN A 249 -10.06 -10.81 -4.89
N GLY A 250 -9.72 -11.68 -3.92
CA GLY A 250 -8.48 -12.46 -3.94
C GLY A 250 -8.70 -13.97 -3.93
N GLN A 251 -7.79 -14.70 -4.58
CA GLN A 251 -7.69 -16.17 -4.52
C GLN A 251 -6.25 -16.60 -4.23
N LEU A 252 -6.08 -17.57 -3.33
CA LEU A 252 -4.77 -18.16 -3.05
C LEU A 252 -4.24 -18.94 -4.26
N PRO A 253 -2.91 -19.08 -4.43
CA PRO A 253 -2.31 -19.78 -5.57
C PRO A 253 -2.74 -21.23 -5.76
N ASP A 254 -3.15 -21.91 -4.69
CA ASP A 254 -3.68 -23.28 -4.72
C ASP A 254 -5.20 -23.35 -4.90
N GLY A 255 -5.85 -22.21 -5.16
CA GLY A 255 -7.29 -22.09 -5.32
C GLY A 255 -8.06 -21.94 -4.00
N GLY A 256 -7.36 -21.91 -2.86
CA GLY A 256 -7.96 -21.69 -1.54
C GLY A 256 -8.54 -20.28 -1.38
N VAL A 257 -9.37 -20.14 -0.35
CA VAL A 257 -9.90 -18.84 0.10
C VAL A 257 -8.90 -18.25 1.11
N PRO A 258 -8.45 -17.00 0.93
CA PRO A 258 -7.56 -16.32 1.88
C PRO A 258 -8.19 -16.16 3.27
#